data_AF-A0A292DFC0-F1
#
_entry.id   AF-A0A292DFC0-F1
#
_cell.length_a   1.000
_cell.length_b   1.000
_cell.length_c   1.000
_cell.angle_alpha   90.00
_cell.angle_beta   90.00
_cell.angle_gamma   90.00
#
_symmetry.space_group_name_H-M   'P 1'
#
loop_
_entity.id
_entity.type
_entity.pdbx_description
1 polymer ?
#
loop_
_entity_poly.entity_id
_entity_poly.type
_entity_poly.pdbx_seq_one_letter_code
_entity_poly.pdbx_strand_id
1 'polypeptide(L)'
;MKTKKELVIAWIANGLSLIFLLFNILSMLLTDEKNNVKEYEQMAKQFAGKNVTVTPELIHFIMVFFIGILAFSTILGIAATTLIKNRSLIAIFLFISAVLIGLFSMNIIAMILWLIVIVLLIVKRNQYKNDSDWHAEQYKHAEKKENPYIY
;
A
#
# COMPACT_ATOMS: atom_id res chain seq x y z
N MET A 1 -1.30 -25.05 -2.00
CA MET A 1 -1.06 -23.60 -2.22
C MET A 1 -2.35 -22.80 -1.93
N LYS A 2 -2.45 -22.08 -0.80
CA LYS A 2 -3.65 -21.30 -0.39
C LYS A 2 -3.35 -19.78 -0.33
N THR A 3 -3.02 -19.14 -1.46
CA THR A 3 -2.88 -17.66 -1.59
C THR A 3 -4.21 -16.91 -1.72
N LYS A 4 -5.33 -17.64 -1.82
CA LYS A 4 -6.64 -17.06 -2.20
C LYS A 4 -7.06 -15.90 -1.29
N LYS A 5 -6.88 -16.04 0.02
CA LYS A 5 -7.29 -15.01 1.01
C LYS A 5 -6.48 -13.72 0.90
N GLU A 6 -5.15 -13.81 0.79
CA GLU A 6 -4.27 -12.64 0.67
C GLU A 6 -4.60 -11.85 -0.60
N LEU A 7 -4.84 -12.58 -1.70
CA LEU A 7 -5.13 -12.00 -3.00
C LEU A 7 -6.51 -11.32 -3.04
N VAL A 8 -7.51 -11.93 -2.40
CA VAL A 8 -8.86 -11.32 -2.29
C VAL A 8 -8.79 -10.03 -1.47
N ILE A 9 -8.14 -10.03 -0.31
CA ILE A 9 -8.01 -8.82 0.53
C ILE A 9 -7.23 -7.73 -0.21
N ALA A 10 -6.15 -8.09 -0.93
CA ALA A 10 -5.37 -7.15 -1.71
C ALA A 10 -6.19 -6.49 -2.84
N TRP A 11 -7.02 -7.28 -3.56
CA TRP A 11 -7.92 -6.73 -4.57
C TRP A 11 -9.02 -5.84 -3.97
N ILE A 12 -9.55 -6.19 -2.79
CA ILE A 12 -10.51 -5.33 -2.07
C ILE A 12 -9.84 -4.00 -1.70
N ALA A 13 -8.60 -4.03 -1.19
CA ALA A 13 -7.84 -2.82 -0.87
C ALA A 13 -7.67 -1.90 -2.09
N ASN A 14 -7.26 -2.49 -3.23
CA ASN A 14 -7.08 -1.74 -4.47
C ASN A 14 -8.41 -1.20 -5.00
N GLY A 15 -9.49 -1.98 -4.90
CA GLY A 15 -10.83 -1.56 -5.29
C GLY A 15 -11.30 -0.36 -4.49
N LEU A 16 -11.15 -0.38 -3.16
CA LEU A 16 -11.46 0.77 -2.31
C LEU A 16 -10.59 1.99 -2.62
N SER A 17 -9.29 1.78 -2.84
CA SER A 17 -8.37 2.86 -3.22
C SER A 17 -8.76 3.50 -4.55
N LEU A 18 -9.18 2.69 -5.53
CA LEU A 18 -9.63 3.16 -6.83
C LEU A 18 -10.94 3.95 -6.72
N ILE A 19 -11.89 3.47 -5.91
CA ILE A 19 -13.14 4.19 -5.63
C ILE A 19 -12.83 5.53 -4.96
N PHE A 20 -11.93 5.56 -3.99
CA PHE A 20 -11.51 6.78 -3.32
C PHE A 20 -10.84 7.77 -4.30
N LEU A 21 -9.98 7.27 -5.19
CA LEU A 21 -9.37 8.06 -6.25
C LEU A 21 -10.44 8.66 -7.19
N LEU A 22 -11.41 7.87 -7.62
CA LEU A 22 -12.50 8.34 -8.47
C LEU A 22 -13.33 9.44 -7.80
N PHE A 23 -13.62 9.31 -6.50
CA PHE A 23 -14.30 10.36 -5.75
C PHE A 23 -13.48 11.65 -5.67
N ASN A 24 -12.17 11.57 -5.49
CA ASN A 24 -11.31 12.76 -5.47
C ASN A 24 -11.25 13.45 -6.85
N ILE A 25 -11.15 12.67 -7.93
CA ILE A 25 -11.20 13.20 -9.30
C ILE A 25 -12.55 13.87 -9.56
N LEU A 26 -13.66 13.22 -9.20
CA LEU A 26 -15.00 13.78 -9.37
C LEU A 26 -15.18 15.06 -8.54
N SER A 27 -14.70 15.07 -7.30
CA SER A 27 -14.71 16.26 -6.45
C SER A 27 -13.97 17.42 -7.10
N MET A 28 -12.78 17.19 -7.64
CA MET A 28 -12.01 18.22 -8.35
C MET A 28 -12.77 18.77 -9.56
N LEU A 29 -13.42 17.92 -10.37
CA LEU A 29 -14.19 18.34 -11.54
C LEU A 29 -15.43 19.17 -11.18
N LEU A 30 -16.03 18.92 -10.01
CA LEU A 30 -17.22 19.62 -9.53
C LEU A 30 -16.90 20.87 -8.70
N THR A 31 -15.65 21.07 -8.29
CA THR A 31 -15.25 22.19 -7.42
C THR A 31 -14.95 23.43 -8.24
N ASP A 32 -15.62 24.55 -7.92
CA ASP A 32 -15.25 25.87 -8.46
C ASP A 32 -14.19 26.53 -7.58
N GLU A 33 -12.95 26.43 -8.01
CA GLU A 33 -11.78 26.90 -7.27
C GLU A 33 -11.79 28.41 -7.02
N LYS A 34 -12.43 29.20 -7.90
CA LYS A 34 -12.48 30.67 -7.76
C LYS A 34 -13.37 31.10 -6.61
N ASN A 35 -14.41 30.33 -6.29
CA ASN A 35 -15.35 30.65 -5.22
C ASN A 35 -14.83 30.20 -3.85
N ASN A 36 -13.91 29.24 -3.80
CA ASN A 36 -13.45 28.60 -2.57
C ASN A 36 -12.12 29.18 -2.02
N VAL A 37 -11.49 30.13 -2.71
CA VAL A 37 -10.21 30.74 -2.29
C VAL A 37 -10.23 31.22 -0.84
N LYS A 38 -11.31 31.89 -0.42
CA LYS A 38 -11.45 32.41 0.94
C LYS A 38 -11.45 31.31 2.00
N GLU A 39 -12.01 30.14 1.68
CA GLU A 39 -12.01 28.98 2.59
C GLU A 39 -10.61 28.39 2.70
N TYR A 40 -9.89 28.26 1.58
CA TYR A 40 -8.50 27.80 1.58
C TYR A 40 -7.57 28.78 2.32
N GLU A 41 -7.75 30.08 2.17
CA GLU A 41 -7.01 31.09 2.93
C GLU A 41 -7.28 31.01 4.43
N GLN A 42 -8.54 30.76 4.83
CA GLN A 42 -8.90 30.55 6.23
C GLN A 42 -8.23 29.30 6.80
N MET A 43 -8.24 28.19 6.07
CA MET A 43 -7.52 26.97 6.46
C MET A 43 -6.02 27.22 6.56
N ALA A 44 -5.40 27.81 5.53
CA ALA A 44 -3.98 28.11 5.52
C ALA A 44 -3.59 29.03 6.69
N LYS A 45 -4.43 29.99 7.05
CA LYS A 45 -4.23 30.86 8.21
C LYS A 45 -4.30 30.09 9.54
N GLN A 46 -5.22 29.14 9.67
CA GLN A 46 -5.30 28.28 10.85
C GLN A 46 -4.05 27.40 11.02
N PHE A 47 -3.49 26.88 9.92
CA PHE A 47 -2.28 26.05 9.97
C PHE A 47 -0.98 26.85 10.11
N ALA A 48 -0.87 28.01 9.45
CA ALA A 48 0.38 28.79 9.38
C ALA A 48 0.49 29.89 10.45
N GLY A 49 -0.60 30.18 11.19
CA GLY A 49 -0.64 31.24 12.20
C GLY A 49 -0.47 32.66 11.65
N LYS A 50 -0.48 32.83 10.32
CA LYS A 50 -0.32 34.11 9.62
C LYS A 50 -1.24 34.17 8.41
N ASN A 51 -1.55 35.38 7.94
CA ASN A 51 -2.29 35.54 6.70
C ASN A 51 -1.42 35.00 5.55
N VAL A 52 -1.92 33.97 4.87
CA VAL A 52 -1.29 33.41 3.67
C VAL A 52 -2.23 33.70 2.52
N THR A 53 -1.74 34.40 1.51
CA THR A 53 -2.49 34.61 0.27
C THR A 53 -2.45 33.34 -0.55
N VAL A 54 -3.62 32.82 -0.89
CA VAL A 54 -3.75 31.58 -1.68
C VAL A 54 -4.33 31.95 -3.05
N THR A 55 -3.69 31.51 -4.13
CA THR A 55 -4.21 31.70 -5.49
C THR A 55 -4.99 30.46 -5.95
N PRO A 56 -6.02 30.62 -6.81
CA PRO A 56 -6.72 29.48 -7.42
C PRO A 56 -5.78 28.49 -8.11
N GLU A 57 -4.76 29.00 -8.82
CA GLU A 57 -3.76 28.19 -9.52
C GLU A 57 -2.95 27.31 -8.55
N LEU A 58 -2.61 27.83 -7.38
CA LEU A 58 -1.91 27.07 -6.34
C LEU A 58 -2.81 25.97 -5.75
N ILE A 59 -4.09 26.28 -5.53
CA ILE A 59 -5.08 25.29 -5.06
C ILE A 59 -5.22 24.17 -6.09
N HIS A 60 -5.40 24.50 -7.36
CA HIS A 60 -5.50 23.53 -8.46
C HIS A 60 -4.27 22.62 -8.51
N PHE A 61 -3.08 23.22 -8.47
CA PHE A 61 -1.82 22.47 -8.50
C PHE A 61 -1.72 21.49 -7.33
N ILE A 62 -2.05 21.93 -6.11
CA ILE A 62 -2.03 21.08 -4.92
C ILE A 62 -3.03 19.92 -5.06
N MET A 63 -4.26 20.19 -5.51
CA MET A 63 -5.27 19.14 -5.73
C MET A 63 -4.79 18.09 -6.74
N VAL A 64 -4.33 18.53 -7.91
CA VAL A 64 -3.82 17.64 -8.96
C VAL A 64 -2.61 16.84 -8.46
N PHE A 65 -1.70 17.47 -7.72
CA PHE A 65 -0.55 16.82 -7.14
C PHE A 65 -0.96 15.74 -6.12
N PHE A 66 -1.91 16.04 -5.23
CA PHE A 66 -2.46 15.06 -4.28
C PHE A 66 -3.13 13.88 -4.99
N ILE A 67 -3.93 14.13 -6.02
CA ILE A 67 -4.56 13.08 -6.85
C ILE A 67 -3.47 12.23 -7.53
N GLY A 68 -2.41 12.86 -8.03
CA GLY A 68 -1.25 12.17 -8.62
C GLY A 68 -0.55 11.24 -7.63
N ILE A 69 -0.30 11.71 -6.40
CA ILE A 69 0.28 10.89 -5.32
C ILE A 69 -0.63 9.69 -4.99
N LEU A 70 -1.94 9.92 -4.87
CA LEU A 70 -2.92 8.87 -4.58
C LEU A 70 -2.99 7.82 -5.70
N ALA A 71 -2.97 8.27 -6.96
CA ALA A 71 -2.94 7.40 -8.13
C ALA A 71 -1.67 6.54 -8.14
N PHE A 72 -0.51 7.15 -7.86
CA PHE A 72 0.76 6.43 -7.76
C PHE A 72 0.74 5.36 -6.66
N SER A 73 0.20 5.67 -5.47
CA SER A 73 0.00 4.69 -4.39
C SER A 73 -0.89 3.53 -4.83
N THR A 74 -2.00 3.82 -5.52
CA THR A 74 -2.94 2.80 -6.01
C THR A 74 -2.27 1.87 -7.03
N ILE A 75 -1.46 2.43 -7.94
CA ILE A 75 -0.69 1.65 -8.92
C ILE A 75 0.31 0.72 -8.22
N LEU A 76 0.99 1.20 -7.17
CA LEU A 76 1.88 0.36 -6.36
C LEU A 76 1.11 -0.78 -5.68
N GLY A 77 -0.07 -0.53 -5.12
CA GLY A 77 -0.93 -1.56 -4.55
C GLY A 77 -1.36 -2.64 -5.57
N ILE A 78 -1.72 -2.22 -6.79
CA ILE A 78 -2.06 -3.12 -7.90
C ILE A 78 -0.84 -3.95 -8.32
N ALA A 79 0.31 -3.31 -8.52
CA ALA A 79 1.56 -3.98 -8.89
C ALA A 79 2.02 -4.98 -7.80
N ALA A 80 1.89 -4.62 -6.53
CA ALA A 80 2.18 -5.51 -5.41
C ALA A 80 1.27 -6.75 -5.46
N THR A 81 -0.03 -6.54 -5.72
CA THR A 81 -1.04 -7.61 -5.76
C THR A 81 -0.78 -8.62 -6.87
N THR A 82 -0.38 -8.17 -8.06
CA THR A 82 -0.03 -9.07 -9.17
C THR A 82 1.23 -9.88 -8.88
N LEU A 83 2.17 -9.31 -8.12
CA LEU A 83 3.43 -9.95 -7.74
C LEU A 83 3.32 -10.93 -6.57
N ILE A 84 2.21 -10.95 -5.81
CA ILE A 84 2.00 -11.87 -4.66
C ILE A 84 2.29 -13.33 -5.02
N LYS A 85 1.88 -13.78 -6.22
CA LYS A 85 1.99 -15.19 -6.64
C LYS A 85 3.43 -15.61 -6.94
N ASN A 86 4.22 -14.76 -7.57
CA ASN A 86 5.57 -15.09 -8.05
C ASN A 86 6.67 -14.64 -7.09
N ARG A 87 6.57 -13.41 -6.57
CA ARG A 87 7.64 -12.75 -5.81
C ARG A 87 7.06 -12.03 -4.59
N SER A 88 6.63 -12.82 -3.60
CA SER A 88 6.00 -12.32 -2.38
C SER A 88 6.85 -11.31 -1.61
N LEU A 89 8.19 -11.41 -1.67
CA LEU A 89 9.12 -10.45 -1.06
C LEU A 89 9.01 -9.05 -1.67
N ILE A 90 8.97 -8.97 -3.01
CA ILE A 90 8.86 -7.70 -3.74
C ILE A 90 7.46 -7.12 -3.52
N ALA A 91 6.43 -7.96 -3.50
CA ALA A 91 5.07 -7.53 -3.18
C ALA A 91 4.98 -6.87 -1.80
N ILE A 92 5.64 -7.42 -0.78
CA ILE A 92 5.70 -6.82 0.57
C ILE A 92 6.30 -5.41 0.51
N PHE A 93 7.46 -5.23 -0.14
CA PHE A 93 8.09 -3.91 -0.24
C PHE A 93 7.22 -2.90 -0.98
N LEU A 94 6.57 -3.31 -2.06
CA LEU A 94 5.63 -2.46 -2.81
C LEU A 94 4.42 -2.04 -1.96
N PHE A 95 3.84 -2.97 -1.17
CA PHE A 95 2.77 -2.61 -0.25
C PHE A 95 3.25 -1.66 0.84
N ILE A 96 4.47 -1.81 1.36
CA ILE A 96 5.02 -0.87 2.35
C ILE A 96 5.13 0.53 1.74
N SER A 97 5.65 0.65 0.51
CA SER A 97 5.67 1.92 -0.21
C SER A 97 4.27 2.49 -0.41
N ALA A 98 3.30 1.66 -0.82
CA ALA A 98 1.91 2.08 -1.00
C ALA A 98 1.28 2.58 0.32
N VAL A 99 1.56 1.93 1.45
CA VAL A 99 1.11 2.32 2.79
C VAL A 99 1.67 3.68 3.20
N LEU A 100 2.98 3.91 3.03
CA LEU A 100 3.62 5.17 3.38
C LEU A 100 3.03 6.35 2.59
N ILE A 101 2.77 6.12 1.30
CA ILE A 101 2.17 7.12 0.42
C ILE A 101 0.66 7.29 0.74
N GLY A 102 -0.03 6.18 1.05
CA GLY A 102 -1.44 6.17 1.42
C GLY A 102 -1.74 6.95 2.70
N LEU A 103 -0.80 6.97 3.64
CA LEU A 103 -0.86 7.80 4.84
C LEU A 103 -0.88 9.30 4.49
N PHE A 104 -0.05 9.72 3.53
CA PHE A 104 0.01 11.11 3.08
C PHE A 104 -1.26 11.53 2.35
N SER A 105 -1.87 10.63 1.57
CA SER A 105 -3.08 10.89 0.79
C SER A 105 -4.40 10.64 1.55
N MET A 106 -4.35 10.42 2.87
CA MET A 106 -5.52 10.09 3.70
C MET A 106 -6.35 8.88 3.23
N ASN A 107 -5.71 7.94 2.52
CA ASN A 107 -6.36 6.73 2.02
C ASN A 107 -6.33 5.62 3.08
N ILE A 108 -6.95 5.90 4.23
CA ILE A 108 -6.77 5.14 5.47
C ILE A 108 -7.28 3.70 5.33
N ILE A 109 -8.42 3.49 4.67
CA ILE A 109 -9.03 2.16 4.58
C ILE A 109 -8.17 1.22 3.73
N ALA A 110 -7.73 1.67 2.55
CA ALA A 110 -6.85 0.88 1.70
C ALA A 110 -5.49 0.64 2.39
N MET A 111 -4.96 1.65 3.08
CA MET A 111 -3.73 1.55 3.86
C MET A 111 -3.81 0.43 4.92
N ILE A 112 -4.89 0.37 5.70
CA ILE A 112 -5.08 -0.69 6.70
C ILE A 112 -5.15 -2.07 6.03
N LEU A 113 -5.87 -2.18 4.92
CA LEU A 113 -5.98 -3.45 4.20
C LEU A 113 -4.63 -3.90 3.62
N TRP A 114 -3.83 -2.98 3.06
CA TRP A 114 -2.47 -3.30 2.59
C TRP A 114 -1.56 -3.74 3.74
N LEU A 115 -1.68 -3.13 4.93
CA LEU A 115 -0.97 -3.60 6.14
C LEU A 115 -1.37 -5.04 6.53
N ILE A 116 -2.66 -5.35 6.51
CA ILE A 116 -3.15 -6.72 6.78
C ILE A 116 -2.56 -7.71 5.77
N VAL A 117 -2.53 -7.36 4.48
CA VAL A 117 -1.92 -8.19 3.44
C VAL A 117 -0.44 -8.41 3.70
N ILE A 118 0.33 -7.36 4.06
CA ILE A 118 1.74 -7.48 4.41
C ILE A 118 1.94 -8.52 5.53
N VAL A 119 1.17 -8.42 6.62
CA VAL A 119 1.27 -9.35 7.75
C VAL A 119 0.97 -10.78 7.30
N LEU A 120 -0.10 -10.98 6.51
CA LEU A 120 -0.45 -12.30 5.98
C LEU A 120 0.66 -12.90 5.11
N LEU A 121 1.29 -12.08 4.26
CA LEU A 121 2.41 -12.52 3.41
C LEU A 121 3.64 -12.89 4.24
N ILE A 122 3.96 -12.14 5.30
CA ILE A 122 5.08 -12.44 6.20
C ILE A 122 4.83 -13.73 6.97
N VAL A 123 3.66 -13.89 7.60
CA VAL A 123 3.31 -15.10 8.37
C VAL A 123 3.43 -16.35 7.49
N LYS A 124 2.87 -16.30 6.29
CA LYS A 124 2.92 -17.41 5.35
C LYS A 124 4.34 -17.73 4.89
N ARG A 125 5.16 -16.72 4.66
CA ARG A 125 6.56 -16.91 4.29
C ARG A 125 7.33 -17.63 5.41
N ASN A 126 7.09 -17.24 6.66
CA ASN A 126 7.75 -17.87 7.81
C ASN A 126 7.31 -19.33 8.00
N GLN A 127 6.04 -19.64 7.76
CA GLN A 127 5.55 -21.03 7.77
C GLN A 127 6.27 -21.90 6.75
N TYR A 128 6.39 -21.43 5.51
CA TYR A 128 7.08 -22.18 4.45
C TYR A 128 8.57 -22.41 4.76
N LYS A 129 9.24 -21.39 5.33
CA LYS A 129 10.65 -21.49 5.73
C LYS A 129 10.85 -22.54 6.83
N ASN A 130 9.98 -22.55 7.84
CA ASN A 130 10.07 -23.55 8.90
C ASN A 130 9.87 -24.96 8.36
N ASP A 131 8.85 -25.20 7.51
CA ASP A 131 8.62 -26.53 6.91
C ASP A 131 9.82 -27.01 6.08
N SER A 132 10.45 -26.12 5.29
CA SER A 132 11.65 -26.49 4.52
C SER A 132 12.84 -26.82 5.42
N ASP A 133 13.02 -26.08 6.51
CA ASP A 133 14.12 -26.29 7.45
C ASP A 133 13.94 -27.64 8.19
N TRP A 134 12.71 -27.97 8.62
CA TRP A 134 12.38 -29.27 9.23
C TRP A 134 12.67 -30.46 8.29
N HIS A 135 12.28 -30.36 7.03
CA HIS A 135 12.57 -31.41 6.05
C HIS A 135 14.07 -31.54 5.80
N ALA A 136 14.80 -30.42 5.67
CA ALA A 136 16.24 -30.44 5.49
C ALA A 136 16.98 -31.09 6.67
N GLU A 137 16.53 -30.85 7.91
CA GLU A 137 17.06 -31.51 9.10
C GLU A 137 16.77 -33.02 9.11
N GLN A 138 15.57 -33.45 8.71
CA GLN A 138 15.25 -34.87 8.60
C GLN A 138 16.12 -35.60 7.56
N TYR A 139 16.38 -34.98 6.41
CA TYR A 139 17.29 -35.54 5.41
C TYR A 139 18.72 -35.69 5.96
N LYS A 140 19.24 -34.67 6.64
CA LYS A 140 20.56 -34.75 7.30
C LYS A 140 20.61 -35.84 8.36
N HIS A 141 19.57 -36.01 9.16
CA HIS A 141 19.51 -37.06 10.17
C HIS A 141 19.41 -38.47 9.57
N ALA A 142 18.73 -38.63 8.44
CA ALA A 142 18.67 -39.90 7.72
C ALA A 142 20.02 -40.26 7.09
N GLU A 143 20.68 -39.31 6.42
CA GLU A 143 22.00 -39.49 5.81
C GLU A 143 23.07 -39.85 6.86
N LYS A 144 23.04 -39.21 8.03
CA LYS A 144 23.95 -39.51 9.14
C LYS A 144 23.72 -40.89 9.77
N LYS A 145 22.51 -41.45 9.65
CA LYS A 145 22.21 -42.83 10.08
C LYS A 145 22.72 -43.86 9.08
N GLU A 146 22.67 -43.56 7.78
CA GLU A 146 23.20 -44.45 6.74
C GLU A 146 24.72 -44.38 6.61
N ASN A 147 25.34 -43.24 6.92
CA ASN A 147 26.79 -43.08 6.84
C ASN A 147 27.34 -42.24 8.01
N PRO A 148 27.67 -42.87 9.14
CA PRO A 148 28.01 -42.18 10.40
C PRO A 148 29.35 -41.42 10.37
N TYR A 149 30.10 -41.47 9.27
CA TYR A 149 31.40 -40.84 9.09
C TYR A 149 31.36 -39.52 8.30
N ILE A 150 30.18 -39.07 7.86
CA ILE A 150 30.01 -37.76 7.22
C ILE A 150 29.84 -36.72 8.34
N TYR A 151 30.85 -35.86 8.51
CA TYR A 151 30.88 -34.76 9.49
C TYR A 151 30.18 -33.51 8.96
#